data_AF-A0A2G1WY69-F1
#
_entry.id   AF-A0A2G1WY69-F1
#
_cell.length_a   1.000
_cell.length_b   1.000
_cell.length_c   1.000
_cell.angle_alpha   90.00
_cell.angle_beta   90.00
_cell.angle_gamma   90.00
#
_symmetry.space_group_name_H-M   'P 1'
#
loop_
_entity.id
_entity.type
_entity.pdbx_description
1 polymer ?
#
loop_
_entity_poly.entity_id
_entity_poly.type
_entity_poly.pdbx_seq_one_letter_code
_entity_poly.pdbx_strand_id
1 'polypeptide(L)'
;MSGKTQLDSGIDAEKAKLADLTGDQDHEVIGYGVTYVVGAEWSALTPRDWLMDQMEDIGLPDDIAPPQPTPRKAYSRTIEHMTKHWLDDYFVEAPRADNGVEEEHRVTVDIKEGEGRRWHHVRGEVFFDEEESGTEGGEWRQFHLGDIFYDDESNRLIARADDDLSEDDYLAPVWKDVSEGARNLHKEFQHTHTATDMRDMIYRVVRRYTQNVIKLQRSVYLFPAAMIDFVEDLAELFDRINESYKERGEPMAIRTFEILDTPDKQAWVEAAVTQTLEKAVDDIVEEALDAFDEGEAAAEAVDAIKADINAEASETAEIYNGLLDAEISIEDALERQKEQLSDDEKTEIVDDVIAQANLDDFEADDDEAEPVEA
;
A
#
# COMPACT_ATOMS: atom_id res chain seq x y z
N MET A 1 -12.33 26.81 21.12
CA MET A 1 -11.62 27.42 19.98
C MET A 1 -10.14 27.14 20.17
N SER A 2 -9.70 25.98 19.71
CA SER A 2 -8.28 25.64 19.60
C SER A 2 -7.97 25.72 18.12
N GLY A 3 -7.10 26.64 17.71
CA GLY A 3 -6.66 26.69 16.32
C GLY A 3 -5.90 25.41 16.01
N LYS A 4 -6.31 24.71 14.95
CA LYS A 4 -5.48 23.66 14.35
C LYS A 4 -4.17 24.34 13.95
N THR A 5 -3.05 23.86 14.50
CA THR A 5 -1.73 24.31 14.07
C THR A 5 -1.57 23.83 12.64
N GLN A 6 -1.52 24.77 11.70
CA GLN A 6 -1.32 24.50 10.27
C GLN A 6 0.04 23.78 10.14
N LEU A 7 0.03 22.52 9.71
CA LEU A 7 1.24 21.72 9.51
C LEU A 7 2.03 22.33 8.34
N ASP A 8 3.36 22.38 8.49
CA ASP A 8 4.30 22.86 7.47
C ASP A 8 4.45 21.83 6.35
N SER A 9 3.38 21.68 5.56
CA SER A 9 3.23 20.76 4.43
C SER A 9 4.02 21.20 3.19
N GLY A 10 4.81 22.27 3.27
CA GLY A 10 5.43 22.92 2.11
C GLY A 10 4.44 23.66 1.20
N ILE A 11 3.13 23.54 1.46
CA ILE A 11 2.03 24.17 0.71
C ILE A 11 2.16 25.70 0.75
N ASP A 12 2.46 26.28 1.91
CA ASP A 12 2.58 27.74 2.06
C ASP A 12 3.81 28.31 1.33
N ALA A 13 4.91 27.55 1.29
CA ALA A 13 6.13 27.96 0.59
C ALA A 13 5.98 27.86 -0.94
N GLU A 14 5.21 26.88 -1.43
CA GLU A 14 4.84 26.79 -2.85
C GLU A 14 3.79 27.83 -3.23
N LYS A 15 2.78 28.09 -2.38
CA LYS A 15 1.83 29.21 -2.56
C LYS A 15 2.52 30.55 -2.70
N ALA A 16 3.48 30.84 -1.81
CA ALA A 16 4.24 32.08 -1.87
C ALA A 16 5.10 32.19 -3.13
N LYS A 17 5.71 31.09 -3.59
CA LYS A 17 6.47 31.05 -4.86
C LYS A 17 5.59 31.19 -6.10
N LEU A 18 4.42 30.55 -6.10
CA LEU A 18 3.49 30.57 -7.22
C LEU A 18 2.80 31.92 -7.33
N ALA A 19 2.34 32.51 -6.22
CA ALA A 19 1.77 33.86 -6.21
C ALA A 19 2.76 34.94 -6.74
N ASP A 20 4.05 34.78 -6.45
CA ASP A 20 5.12 35.65 -6.95
C ASP A 20 5.43 35.42 -8.45
N LEU A 21 5.09 34.25 -9.00
CA LEU A 21 5.31 33.87 -10.40
C LEU A 21 4.11 34.15 -11.31
N THR A 22 2.88 33.99 -10.82
CA THR A 22 1.65 34.09 -11.63
C THR A 22 0.96 35.45 -11.51
N GLY A 23 1.29 36.24 -10.48
CA GLY A 23 0.77 37.60 -10.30
C GLY A 23 -0.75 37.64 -10.15
N ASP A 24 -1.25 37.36 -8.93
CA ASP A 24 -2.64 37.54 -8.49
C ASP A 24 -3.70 37.18 -9.55
N GLN A 25 -3.75 35.89 -9.91
CA GLN A 25 -4.94 35.30 -10.52
C GLN A 25 -5.55 34.33 -9.51
N ASP A 26 -6.80 34.60 -9.13
CA ASP A 26 -7.67 33.69 -8.38
C ASP A 26 -7.88 32.43 -9.24
N HIS A 27 -6.93 31.51 -9.20
CA HIS A 27 -7.04 30.20 -9.81
C HIS A 27 -7.73 29.26 -8.83
N GLU A 28 -8.82 28.62 -9.25
CA GLU A 28 -9.50 27.59 -8.48
C GLU A 28 -8.63 26.32 -8.41
N VAL A 29 -8.68 25.60 -7.28
CA VAL A 29 -7.89 24.37 -7.08
C VAL A 29 -8.70 23.18 -7.58
N ILE A 30 -8.28 22.62 -8.71
CA ILE A 30 -8.90 21.45 -9.37
C ILE A 30 -8.74 20.20 -8.48
N GLY A 31 -7.66 20.10 -7.72
CA GLY A 31 -7.44 18.97 -6.83
C GLY A 31 -6.02 18.92 -6.32
N TYR A 32 -5.69 17.83 -5.64
CA TYR A 32 -4.41 17.67 -4.98
C TYR A 32 -3.65 16.49 -5.57
N GLY A 33 -2.48 16.78 -6.13
CA GLY A 33 -1.52 15.75 -6.46
C GLY A 33 -0.86 15.24 -5.19
N VAL A 34 -1.12 13.98 -4.85
CA VAL A 34 -0.61 13.32 -3.66
C VAL A 34 0.53 12.38 -4.04
N THR A 35 1.68 12.59 -3.39
CA THR A 35 2.82 11.67 -3.43
C THR A 35 3.12 11.19 -2.04
N TYR A 36 3.58 9.95 -1.90
CA TYR A 36 3.95 9.40 -0.61
C TYR A 36 5.37 8.87 -0.60
N VAL A 37 6.01 9.03 0.55
CA VAL A 37 7.30 8.42 0.86
C VAL A 37 7.08 7.52 2.06
N VAL A 38 7.39 6.24 1.88
CA VAL A 38 7.39 5.26 2.95
C VAL A 38 8.79 4.68 2.99
N GLY A 39 9.44 4.78 4.15
CA GLY A 39 10.84 4.41 4.34
C GLY A 39 11.11 2.92 4.17
N ALA A 40 12.32 2.48 4.54
CA ALA A 40 12.66 1.05 4.54
C ALA A 40 11.69 0.25 5.44
N GLU A 41 11.49 -1.04 5.14
CA GLU A 41 10.49 -1.89 5.81
C GLU A 41 10.54 -1.82 7.33
N TRP A 42 11.74 -1.93 7.90
CA TRP A 42 12.00 -1.93 9.34
C TRP A 42 12.20 -0.52 9.94
N SER A 43 11.93 0.54 9.17
CA SER A 43 12.11 1.92 9.66
C SER A 43 11.03 2.36 10.65
N ALA A 44 9.89 1.67 10.69
CA ALA A 44 8.84 1.89 11.67
C ALA A 44 8.18 0.55 12.03
N LEU A 45 7.98 0.34 13.33
CA LEU A 45 7.27 -0.80 13.91
C LEU A 45 6.10 -0.25 14.73
N THR A 46 4.93 -0.20 14.12
CA THR A 46 3.75 0.46 14.70
C THR A 46 2.79 -0.58 15.30
N PRO A 47 2.53 -0.57 16.62
CA PRO A 47 1.54 -1.45 17.23
C PRO A 47 0.16 -1.23 16.63
N ARG A 48 -0.57 -2.32 16.37
CA ARG A 48 -1.90 -2.27 15.75
C ARG A 48 -2.88 -1.47 16.60
N ASP A 49 -2.94 -1.74 17.90
CA ASP A 49 -3.93 -1.09 18.77
C ASP A 49 -3.72 0.41 18.80
N TRP A 50 -2.45 0.85 18.92
CA TRP A 50 -2.10 2.26 18.81
C TRP A 50 -2.49 2.86 17.45
N LEU A 51 -2.22 2.15 16.34
CA LEU A 51 -2.58 2.62 15.00
C LEU A 51 -4.09 2.84 14.87
N MET A 52 -4.89 1.87 15.33
CA MET A 52 -6.35 1.97 15.29
C MET A 52 -6.84 3.12 16.16
N ASP A 53 -6.29 3.28 17.37
CA ASP A 53 -6.64 4.40 18.26
C ASP A 53 -6.34 5.77 17.63
N GLN A 54 -5.20 5.90 16.93
CA GLN A 54 -4.86 7.14 16.22
C GLN A 54 -5.77 7.39 15.02
N MET A 55 -6.13 6.35 14.28
CA MET A 55 -7.07 6.47 13.16
C MET A 55 -8.45 6.92 13.65
N GLU A 56 -8.95 6.35 14.75
CA GLU A 56 -10.21 6.75 15.37
C GLU A 56 -10.16 8.22 15.86
N ASP A 57 -9.06 8.63 16.51
CA ASP A 57 -8.90 10.00 17.01
C ASP A 57 -8.86 11.05 15.89
N ILE A 58 -8.21 10.72 14.77
CA ILE A 58 -8.14 11.60 13.59
C ILE A 58 -9.48 11.60 12.83
N GLY A 59 -10.23 10.48 12.86
CA GLY A 59 -11.49 10.31 12.12
C GLY A 59 -11.32 9.54 10.80
N LEU A 60 -10.24 8.78 10.66
CA LEU A 60 -9.98 7.93 9.50
C LEU A 60 -10.84 6.64 9.56
N PRO A 61 -11.38 6.17 8.42
CA PRO A 61 -12.13 4.91 8.37
C PRO A 61 -11.31 3.67 8.76
N ASP A 62 -11.92 2.75 9.50
CA ASP A 62 -11.25 1.49 9.90
C ASP A 62 -10.93 0.57 8.71
N ASP A 63 -11.70 0.66 7.62
CA ASP A 63 -11.59 -0.24 6.46
C ASP A 63 -10.36 0.04 5.60
N ILE A 64 -9.78 1.24 5.70
CA ILE A 64 -8.51 1.56 5.04
C ILE A 64 -7.30 1.00 5.80
N ALA A 65 -7.43 0.69 7.10
CA ALA A 65 -6.33 0.21 7.93
C ALA A 65 -5.67 -1.07 7.36
N PRO A 66 -4.34 -1.24 7.53
CA PRO A 66 -3.69 -2.47 7.15
C PRO A 66 -4.26 -3.66 7.94
N PRO A 67 -4.48 -4.82 7.29
CA PRO A 67 -5.06 -5.99 7.95
C PRO A 67 -4.12 -6.51 9.02
N GLN A 68 -4.67 -7.11 10.07
CA GLN A 68 -3.85 -7.72 11.12
C GLN A 68 -2.88 -8.75 10.49
N PRO A 69 -1.57 -8.69 10.83
CA PRO A 69 -0.61 -9.66 10.35
C PRO A 69 -1.05 -11.07 10.74
N THR A 70 -1.10 -11.97 9.76
CA THR A 70 -1.32 -13.39 10.05
C THR A 70 -0.14 -13.95 10.85
N PRO A 71 -0.32 -14.95 11.73
CA PRO A 71 0.80 -15.57 12.46
C PRO A 71 1.88 -16.12 11.51
N ARG A 72 1.43 -16.51 10.32
CA ARG A 72 2.22 -16.88 9.15
C ARG A 72 3.14 -15.77 8.63
N LYS A 73 2.61 -14.55 8.48
CA LYS A 73 3.37 -13.35 8.09
C LYS A 73 4.33 -12.93 9.20
N ALA A 74 3.86 -12.97 10.46
CA ALA A 74 4.68 -12.68 11.64
C ALA A 74 5.91 -13.60 11.74
N TYR A 75 5.78 -14.89 11.42
CA TYR A 75 6.92 -15.81 11.38
C TYR A 75 7.96 -15.37 10.34
N SER A 76 7.52 -15.05 9.13
CA SER A 76 8.42 -14.65 8.05
C SER A 76 9.18 -13.37 8.42
N ARG A 77 8.48 -12.40 9.04
CA ARG A 77 9.06 -11.18 9.60
C ARG A 77 10.07 -11.45 10.71
N THR A 78 9.75 -12.39 11.60
CA THR A 78 10.62 -12.77 12.72
C THR A 78 11.97 -13.24 12.20
N ILE A 79 11.97 -14.22 11.29
CA ILE A 79 13.21 -14.75 10.72
C ILE A 79 13.98 -13.67 9.96
N GLU A 80 13.31 -12.89 9.11
CA GLU A 80 13.97 -11.84 8.35
C GLU A 80 14.60 -10.78 9.26
N HIS A 81 13.90 -10.34 10.31
CA HIS A 81 14.42 -9.38 11.27
C HIS A 81 15.61 -9.94 12.04
N MET A 82 15.51 -11.19 12.50
CA MET A 82 16.61 -11.85 13.20
C MET A 82 17.87 -11.91 12.33
N THR A 83 17.75 -12.41 11.10
CA THR A 83 18.88 -12.57 10.17
C THR A 83 19.52 -11.24 9.76
N LYS A 84 18.74 -10.15 9.64
CA LYS A 84 19.24 -8.88 9.09
C LYS A 84 19.59 -7.80 10.12
N HIS A 85 18.98 -7.84 11.30
CA HIS A 85 18.96 -6.68 12.20
C HIS A 85 19.22 -6.98 13.68
N TRP A 86 19.20 -8.24 14.11
CA TRP A 86 19.27 -8.57 15.54
C TRP A 86 20.51 -9.34 15.97
N LEU A 87 21.06 -10.21 15.13
CA LEU A 87 22.16 -11.09 15.52
C LEU A 87 23.50 -10.33 15.59
N ASP A 88 23.74 -9.69 16.72
CA ASP A 88 25.05 -9.19 17.12
C ASP A 88 25.97 -10.35 17.53
N ASP A 89 27.27 -10.07 17.66
CA ASP A 89 28.24 -11.04 18.18
C ASP A 89 27.96 -11.38 19.66
N TYR A 90 28.00 -12.66 19.97
CA TYR A 90 28.00 -13.16 21.35
C TYR A 90 29.43 -13.41 21.81
N PHE A 91 29.63 -13.38 23.13
CA PHE A 91 30.88 -13.78 23.77
C PHE A 91 30.55 -14.82 24.84
N VAL A 92 31.18 -15.99 24.77
CA VAL A 92 30.92 -17.12 25.67
C VAL A 92 32.22 -17.66 26.24
N GLU A 93 32.20 -18.09 27.50
CA GLU A 93 33.31 -18.84 28.08
C GLU A 93 33.26 -20.27 27.53
N ALA A 94 34.25 -20.64 26.70
CA ALA A 94 34.37 -21.97 26.12
C ALA A 94 35.78 -22.52 26.35
N PRO A 95 35.96 -23.85 26.40
CA PRO A 95 37.28 -24.44 26.54
C PRO A 95 38.10 -24.24 25.27
N ARG A 96 39.31 -23.72 25.42
CA ARG A 96 40.27 -23.57 24.32
C ARG A 96 40.52 -24.91 23.61
N ALA A 97 40.70 -24.86 22.30
CA ALA A 97 40.87 -26.07 21.48
C ALA A 97 42.20 -26.83 21.77
N ASP A 98 43.23 -26.14 22.25
CA ASP A 98 44.58 -26.68 22.45
C ASP A 98 44.79 -27.27 23.85
N ASN A 99 44.26 -26.62 24.89
CA ASN A 99 44.57 -26.91 26.28
C ASN A 99 43.34 -27.09 27.20
N GLY A 100 42.14 -26.77 26.71
CA GLY A 100 40.88 -26.95 27.45
C GLY A 100 40.66 -26.01 28.63
N VAL A 101 41.49 -24.98 28.81
CA VAL A 101 41.24 -23.88 29.76
C VAL A 101 40.08 -23.05 29.23
N GLU A 102 39.18 -22.63 30.12
CA GLU A 102 38.06 -21.75 29.73
C GLU A 102 38.59 -20.34 29.41
N GLU A 103 38.23 -19.84 28.23
CA GLU A 103 38.52 -18.48 27.76
C GLU A 103 37.29 -17.91 27.05
N GLU A 104 37.24 -16.60 26.88
CA GLU A 104 36.15 -15.93 26.18
C GLU A 104 36.32 -16.08 24.66
N HIS A 105 35.35 -16.72 24.00
CA HIS A 105 35.30 -16.87 22.56
C HIS A 105 34.19 -16.03 21.96
N ARG A 106 34.47 -15.45 20.80
CA ARG A 106 33.47 -14.77 19.97
C ARG A 106 32.62 -15.80 19.24
N VAL A 107 31.31 -15.60 19.25
CA VAL A 107 30.32 -16.44 18.57
C VAL A 107 29.44 -15.59 17.68
N THR A 108 29.35 -15.96 16.41
CA THR A 108 28.37 -15.41 15.47
C THR A 108 27.25 -16.41 15.25
N VAL A 109 26.01 -15.94 15.20
CA VAL A 109 24.85 -16.81 14.92
C VAL A 109 24.40 -16.59 13.49
N ASP A 110 24.13 -17.70 12.80
CA ASP A 110 23.59 -17.72 11.45
C ASP A 110 22.31 -18.55 11.39
N ILE A 111 21.32 -18.05 10.65
CA ILE A 111 20.01 -18.69 10.49
C ILE A 111 19.84 -19.02 9.01
N LYS A 112 19.89 -20.32 8.67
CA LYS A 112 19.76 -20.80 7.29
C LYS A 112 18.42 -21.47 7.05
N GLU A 113 17.86 -21.30 5.86
CA GLU A 113 16.70 -22.07 5.42
C GLU A 113 17.03 -23.57 5.42
N GLY A 114 16.12 -24.37 5.98
CA GLY A 114 16.21 -25.81 6.11
C GLY A 114 15.32 -26.56 5.12
N GLU A 115 15.13 -27.87 5.37
CA GLU A 115 14.26 -28.68 4.53
C GLU A 115 12.77 -28.38 4.80
N GLY A 116 12.12 -27.74 3.82
CA GLY A 116 10.69 -27.45 3.87
C GLY A 116 10.40 -25.94 3.98
N ARG A 117 9.20 -25.54 3.58
CA ARG A 117 8.78 -24.14 3.72
C ARG A 117 8.72 -23.81 5.21
N ARG A 118 9.53 -22.84 5.66
CA ARG A 118 9.58 -22.30 7.04
C ARG A 118 10.13 -23.26 8.06
N TRP A 119 11.21 -23.90 7.65
CA TRP A 119 12.14 -24.51 8.56
C TRP A 119 13.43 -23.72 8.47
N HIS A 120 14.01 -23.31 9.61
CA HIS A 120 15.29 -22.63 9.63
C HIS A 120 16.21 -23.28 10.67
N HIS A 121 17.43 -23.58 10.25
CA HIS A 121 18.50 -24.09 11.10
C HIS A 121 19.26 -22.93 11.72
N VAL A 122 19.43 -22.96 13.02
CA VAL A 122 20.24 -21.99 13.77
C VAL A 122 21.60 -22.60 14.04
N ARG A 123 22.65 -21.91 13.60
CA ARG A 123 24.04 -22.33 13.72
C ARG A 123 24.82 -21.28 14.48
N GLY A 124 25.61 -21.71 15.46
CA GLY A 124 26.62 -20.89 16.11
C GLY A 124 27.96 -21.14 15.46
N GLU A 125 28.69 -20.10 15.11
CA GLU A 125 30.06 -20.17 14.61
C GLU A 125 30.97 -19.57 15.67
N VAL A 126 31.88 -20.37 16.21
CA VAL A 126 32.78 -20.00 17.30
C VAL A 126 34.17 -19.75 16.72
N PHE A 127 34.77 -18.61 17.06
CA PHE A 127 36.12 -18.27 16.63
C PHE A 127 37.17 -18.80 17.62
N PHE A 128 38.15 -19.51 17.08
CA PHE A 128 39.36 -19.95 17.78
C PHE A 128 40.57 -19.28 17.14
N ASP A 129 41.45 -18.70 17.94
CA ASP A 129 42.58 -17.93 17.40
C ASP A 129 43.70 -18.81 16.82
N GLU A 130 44.77 -18.20 16.31
CA GLU A 130 45.91 -18.94 15.73
C GLU A 130 46.68 -19.77 16.77
N GLU A 131 46.76 -19.32 18.02
CA GLU A 131 47.44 -20.06 19.10
C GLU A 131 46.69 -21.36 19.43
N GLU A 132 45.36 -21.33 19.34
CA GLU A 132 44.48 -22.47 19.65
C GLU A 132 44.26 -23.40 18.47
N SER A 133 44.03 -22.84 17.28
CA SER A 133 43.69 -23.59 16.08
C SER A 133 44.91 -24.09 15.32
N GLY A 134 46.08 -23.48 15.54
CA GLY A 134 47.29 -23.72 14.76
C GLY A 134 47.18 -23.29 13.29
N THR A 135 46.14 -22.50 12.95
CA THR A 135 45.86 -22.01 11.60
C THR A 135 46.13 -20.52 11.52
N GLU A 136 46.92 -20.09 10.53
CA GLU A 136 47.25 -18.68 10.30
C GLU A 136 45.96 -17.85 10.14
N GLY A 137 45.72 -16.91 11.05
CA GLY A 137 44.49 -16.08 11.09
C GLY A 137 43.30 -16.65 11.87
N GLY A 138 43.44 -17.81 12.52
CA GLY A 138 42.38 -18.45 13.31
C GLY A 138 41.40 -19.31 12.50
N GLU A 139 40.52 -20.02 13.20
CA GLU A 139 39.53 -20.96 12.64
C GLU A 139 38.13 -20.65 13.20
N TRP A 140 37.12 -20.60 12.32
CA TRP A 140 35.71 -20.61 12.71
C TRP A 140 35.18 -22.04 12.69
N ARG A 141 34.64 -22.51 13.82
CA ARG A 141 33.98 -23.81 13.90
C ARG A 141 32.48 -23.65 14.05
N GLN A 142 31.75 -24.38 13.22
CA GLN A 142 30.29 -24.30 13.16
C GLN A 142 29.64 -25.41 13.99
N PHE A 143 28.65 -25.02 14.79
CA PHE A 143 27.84 -25.89 15.64
C PHE A 143 26.36 -25.68 15.32
N HIS A 144 25.60 -26.76 15.26
CA HIS A 144 24.15 -26.68 15.10
C HIS A 144 23.52 -26.49 16.49
N LEU A 145 22.75 -25.41 16.67
CA LEU A 145 22.14 -25.07 17.96
C LEU A 145 20.71 -25.59 18.07
N GLY A 146 19.99 -25.64 16.93
CA GLY A 146 18.61 -26.07 16.88
C GLY A 146 17.87 -25.55 15.67
N ASP A 147 16.56 -25.79 15.67
CA ASP A 147 15.65 -25.46 14.58
C ASP A 147 14.59 -24.45 15.03
N ILE A 148 14.26 -23.52 14.14
CA ILE A 148 13.10 -22.62 14.26
C ILE A 148 12.17 -22.88 13.08
N PHE A 149 10.94 -23.31 13.36
CA PHE A 149 9.96 -23.59 12.31
C PHE A 149 8.56 -23.09 12.66
N TYR A 150 7.74 -22.89 11.63
CA TYR A 150 6.33 -22.52 11.80
C TYR A 150 5.47 -23.77 11.82
N ASP A 151 4.68 -23.93 12.88
CA ASP A 151 3.65 -24.96 12.96
C ASP A 151 2.30 -24.40 12.48
N ASP A 152 1.85 -24.86 11.31
CA ASP A 152 0.57 -24.44 10.72
C ASP A 152 -0.64 -24.93 11.55
N GLU A 153 -0.52 -26.00 12.34
CA GLU A 153 -1.64 -26.52 13.16
C GLU A 153 -1.88 -25.64 14.39
N SER A 154 -0.80 -25.30 15.11
CA SER A 154 -0.90 -24.44 16.30
C SER A 154 -0.80 -22.94 16.00
N ASN A 155 -0.52 -22.55 14.76
CA ASN A 155 -0.25 -21.18 14.32
C ASN A 155 0.86 -20.50 15.14
N ARG A 156 1.91 -21.25 15.49
CA ARG A 156 2.98 -20.78 16.38
C ARG A 156 4.35 -21.01 15.77
N LEU A 157 5.28 -20.15 16.16
CA LEU A 157 6.71 -20.41 16.01
C LEU A 157 7.13 -21.44 17.06
N ILE A 158 7.73 -22.53 16.60
CA ILE A 158 8.38 -23.54 17.43
C ILE A 158 9.89 -23.35 17.30
N ALA A 159 10.57 -23.30 18.43
CA ALA A 159 12.02 -23.34 18.51
C ALA A 159 12.40 -24.59 19.30
N ARG A 160 13.20 -25.46 18.68
CA ARG A 160 13.60 -26.76 19.22
C ARG A 160 15.13 -26.82 19.23
N ALA A 161 15.71 -27.05 20.42
CA ALA A 161 17.16 -27.25 20.53
C ALA A 161 17.60 -28.49 19.74
N ASP A 162 18.84 -28.50 19.28
CA ASP A 162 19.45 -29.74 18.81
C ASP A 162 19.55 -30.77 19.96
N ASP A 163 19.40 -32.06 19.64
CA ASP A 163 19.45 -33.13 20.64
C ASP A 163 20.85 -33.27 21.26
N ASP A 164 21.90 -32.85 20.54
CA ASP A 164 23.29 -32.87 21.02
C ASP A 164 23.65 -31.63 21.86
N LEU A 165 22.78 -30.61 21.93
CA LEU A 165 22.98 -29.39 22.72
C LEU A 165 22.46 -29.57 24.15
N SER A 166 23.34 -30.00 25.06
CA SER A 166 23.01 -30.16 26.49
C SER A 166 22.88 -28.83 27.23
N GLU A 167 22.18 -28.79 28.38
CA GLU A 167 22.08 -27.58 29.21
C GLU A 167 23.42 -27.08 29.77
N ASP A 168 24.41 -27.96 29.89
CA ASP A 168 25.76 -27.65 30.35
C ASP A 168 26.70 -27.21 29.21
N ASP A 169 26.22 -27.18 27.96
CA ASP A 169 27.01 -26.74 26.80
C ASP A 169 27.21 -25.21 26.83
N TYR A 170 28.42 -24.73 26.49
CA TYR A 170 28.74 -23.31 26.49
C TYR A 170 27.95 -22.50 25.45
N LEU A 171 27.34 -23.15 24.44
CA LEU A 171 26.43 -22.54 23.48
C LEU A 171 24.96 -22.61 23.88
N ALA A 172 24.60 -23.33 24.94
CA ALA A 172 23.22 -23.40 25.43
C ALA A 172 22.64 -22.02 25.81
N PRO A 173 23.39 -21.08 26.42
CA PRO A 173 22.92 -19.72 26.65
C PRO A 173 22.63 -18.95 25.35
N VAL A 174 23.46 -19.14 24.32
CA VAL A 174 23.27 -18.49 23.00
C VAL A 174 22.00 -19.00 22.35
N TRP A 175 21.79 -20.32 22.32
CA TRP A 175 20.56 -20.91 21.82
C TRP A 175 19.32 -20.42 22.59
N LYS A 176 19.41 -20.36 23.92
CA LYS A 176 18.31 -19.90 24.76
C LYS A 176 17.90 -18.48 24.39
N ASP A 177 18.85 -17.55 24.30
CA ASP A 177 18.59 -16.16 23.92
C ASP A 177 17.96 -16.06 22.53
N VAL A 178 18.56 -16.72 21.53
CA VAL A 178 18.03 -16.77 20.15
C VAL A 178 16.60 -17.32 20.12
N SER A 179 16.33 -18.41 20.83
CA SER A 179 15.02 -19.06 20.84
C SER A 179 13.96 -18.24 21.58
N GLU A 180 14.32 -17.53 22.65
CA GLU A 180 13.44 -16.64 23.40
C GLU A 180 13.14 -15.37 22.58
N GLY A 181 14.17 -14.76 21.98
CA GLY A 181 14.02 -13.63 21.07
C GLY A 181 13.13 -13.95 19.88
N ALA A 182 13.32 -15.10 19.22
CA ALA A 182 12.45 -15.55 18.13
C ALA A 182 10.97 -15.64 18.57
N ARG A 183 10.70 -16.24 19.73
CA ARG A 183 9.32 -16.37 20.25
C ARG A 183 8.73 -15.01 20.63
N ASN A 184 9.52 -14.10 21.16
CA ASN A 184 9.06 -12.76 21.56
C ASN A 184 8.77 -11.91 20.32
N LEU A 185 9.69 -11.85 19.35
CA LEU A 185 9.50 -11.18 18.07
C LEU A 185 8.29 -11.75 17.30
N HIS A 186 8.09 -13.07 17.32
CA HIS A 186 6.91 -13.67 16.68
C HIS A 186 5.59 -13.20 17.28
N LYS A 187 5.54 -13.06 18.61
CA LYS A 187 4.37 -12.51 19.30
C LYS A 187 4.19 -11.02 18.98
N GLU A 188 5.27 -10.25 18.99
CA GLU A 188 5.23 -8.83 18.69
C GLU A 188 4.76 -8.55 17.25
N PHE A 189 5.32 -9.26 16.27
CA PHE A 189 4.96 -9.09 14.85
C PHE A 189 3.57 -9.61 14.48
N GLN A 190 2.86 -10.32 15.36
CA GLN A 190 1.43 -10.60 15.19
C GLN A 190 0.55 -9.36 15.43
N HIS A 191 1.09 -8.36 16.12
CA HIS A 191 0.37 -7.16 16.55
C HIS A 191 1.04 -5.87 16.09
N THR A 192 2.01 -5.96 15.18
CA THR A 192 2.82 -4.82 14.75
C THR A 192 2.87 -4.73 13.24
N HIS A 193 2.66 -3.52 12.73
CA HIS A 193 2.74 -3.17 11.33
C HIS A 193 4.11 -2.59 10.98
N THR A 194 4.62 -2.94 9.80
CA THR A 194 5.88 -2.40 9.28
C THR A 194 5.61 -1.21 8.35
N ALA A 195 6.65 -0.48 7.95
CA ALA A 195 6.52 0.58 6.95
C ALA A 195 5.88 0.04 5.65
N THR A 196 6.20 -1.18 5.25
CA THR A 196 5.57 -1.83 4.08
C THR A 196 4.05 -1.95 4.23
N ASP A 197 3.52 -2.23 5.42
CA ASP A 197 2.08 -2.29 5.66
C ASP A 197 1.42 -0.91 5.50
N MET A 198 2.11 0.16 5.91
CA MET A 198 1.63 1.53 5.73
C MET A 198 1.61 1.95 4.27
N ARG A 199 2.56 1.47 3.46
CA ARG A 199 2.49 1.63 2.01
C ARG A 199 1.30 0.88 1.42
N ASP A 200 1.03 -0.33 1.90
CA ASP A 200 -0.13 -1.11 1.46
C ASP A 200 -1.46 -0.46 1.87
N MET A 201 -1.48 0.29 2.98
CA MET A 201 -2.61 1.13 3.38
C MET A 201 -2.93 2.18 2.30
N ILE A 202 -1.92 2.86 1.74
CA ILE A 202 -2.14 3.83 0.66
C ILE A 202 -2.70 3.15 -0.59
N TYR A 203 -2.21 1.96 -0.94
CA TYR A 203 -2.80 1.20 -2.06
C TYR A 203 -4.26 0.82 -1.81
N ARG A 204 -4.66 0.57 -0.56
CA ARG A 204 -6.05 0.32 -0.20
C ARG A 204 -6.90 1.58 -0.34
N VAL A 205 -6.40 2.72 0.14
CA VAL A 205 -7.05 4.03 -0.05
C VAL A 205 -7.31 4.26 -1.54
N VAL A 206 -6.28 4.15 -2.37
CA VAL A 206 -6.44 4.35 -3.82
C VAL A 206 -7.48 3.38 -4.38
N ARG A 207 -7.37 2.07 -4.12
CA ARG A 207 -8.34 1.07 -4.63
C ARG A 207 -9.77 1.26 -4.11
N ARG A 208 -9.94 1.77 -2.90
CA ARG A 208 -11.26 1.99 -2.31
C ARG A 208 -11.95 3.18 -2.94
N TYR A 209 -11.17 4.18 -3.29
CA TYR A 209 -11.61 5.44 -3.86
C TYR A 209 -11.19 5.59 -5.33
N THR A 210 -10.94 4.51 -6.07
CA THR A 210 -10.40 4.57 -7.44
C THR A 210 -11.33 5.30 -8.40
N GLN A 211 -12.65 5.28 -8.16
CA GLN A 211 -13.63 6.08 -8.90
C GLN A 211 -13.38 7.59 -8.73
N ASN A 212 -12.77 7.97 -7.61
CA ASN A 212 -12.50 9.35 -7.25
C ASN A 212 -11.01 9.73 -7.41
N VAL A 213 -10.09 8.77 -7.50
CA VAL A 213 -8.63 9.01 -7.46
C VAL A 213 -7.97 8.58 -8.76
N ILE A 214 -7.46 9.55 -9.53
CA ILE A 214 -6.79 9.28 -10.81
C ILE A 214 -5.30 9.03 -10.58
N LYS A 215 -4.80 7.90 -11.09
CA LYS A 215 -3.36 7.62 -11.07
C LYS A 215 -2.65 8.35 -12.21
N LEU A 216 -1.87 9.37 -11.87
CA LEU A 216 -1.21 10.23 -12.85
C LEU A 216 0.07 9.59 -13.43
N GLN A 217 1.08 9.36 -12.58
CA GLN A 217 2.33 8.67 -12.95
C GLN A 217 3.02 8.08 -11.71
N ARG A 218 3.62 6.89 -11.86
CA ARG A 218 4.39 6.21 -10.80
C ARG A 218 3.63 6.12 -9.46
N SER A 219 3.97 7.01 -8.51
CA SER A 219 3.47 7.09 -7.13
C SER A 219 2.71 8.40 -6.87
N VAL A 220 2.28 9.09 -7.94
CA VAL A 220 1.48 10.32 -7.88
C VAL A 220 0.02 9.99 -8.18
N TYR A 221 -0.86 10.41 -7.28
CA TYR A 221 -2.29 10.19 -7.33
C TYR A 221 -3.00 11.53 -7.24
N LEU A 222 -3.96 11.79 -8.11
CA LEU A 222 -4.81 12.98 -8.05
C LEU A 222 -6.02 12.66 -7.18
N PHE A 223 -6.15 13.40 -6.08
CA PHE A 223 -7.32 13.38 -5.23
C PHE A 223 -8.20 14.60 -5.56
N PRO A 224 -9.54 14.44 -5.59
CA PRO A 224 -10.46 15.56 -5.77
C PRO A 224 -10.30 16.57 -4.64
N ALA A 225 -10.61 17.84 -4.93
CA ALA A 225 -10.54 18.90 -3.92
C ALA A 225 -11.38 18.59 -2.67
N ALA A 226 -12.53 17.93 -2.84
CA ALA A 226 -13.42 17.51 -1.75
C ALA A 226 -12.81 16.49 -0.78
N MET A 227 -11.71 15.82 -1.16
CA MET A 227 -11.01 14.83 -0.34
C MET A 227 -9.78 15.39 0.39
N ILE A 228 -9.59 16.71 0.40
CA ILE A 228 -8.41 17.33 1.04
C ILE A 228 -8.32 17.01 2.52
N ASP A 229 -9.43 17.12 3.26
CA ASP A 229 -9.46 16.82 4.70
C ASP A 229 -8.98 15.38 4.96
N PHE A 230 -9.42 14.43 4.13
CA PHE A 230 -8.99 13.03 4.23
C PHE A 230 -7.50 12.83 3.93
N VAL A 231 -6.95 13.56 2.95
CA VAL A 231 -5.51 13.52 2.64
C VAL A 231 -4.68 14.15 3.75
N GLU A 232 -5.15 15.25 4.33
CA GLU A 232 -4.53 15.90 5.50
C GLU A 232 -4.56 14.99 6.73
N ASP A 233 -5.67 14.30 6.97
CA ASP A 233 -5.83 13.33 8.06
C ASP A 233 -4.87 12.13 7.89
N LEU A 234 -4.69 11.65 6.65
CA LEU A 234 -3.68 10.63 6.35
C LEU A 234 -2.24 11.15 6.58
N ALA A 235 -1.97 12.42 6.27
CA ALA A 235 -0.66 13.03 6.49
C ALA A 235 -0.37 13.16 7.99
N GLU A 236 -1.34 13.63 8.77
CA GLU A 236 -1.29 13.69 10.23
C GLU A 236 -1.01 12.31 10.85
N LEU A 237 -1.68 11.25 10.37
CA LEU A 237 -1.41 9.89 10.83
C LEU A 237 0.07 9.50 10.61
N PHE A 238 0.64 9.84 9.45
CA PHE A 238 2.04 9.54 9.12
C PHE A 238 3.00 10.33 10.01
N ASP A 239 2.68 11.58 10.33
CA ASP A 239 3.46 12.40 11.25
C ASP A 239 3.43 11.82 12.66
N ARG A 240 2.28 11.38 13.17
CA ARG A 240 2.18 10.70 14.47
C ARG A 240 2.99 9.40 14.51
N ILE A 241 2.98 8.63 13.42
CA ILE A 241 3.82 7.41 13.29
C ILE A 241 5.31 7.79 13.35
N ASN A 242 5.71 8.86 12.65
CA ASN A 242 7.10 9.31 12.67
C ASN A 242 7.54 9.70 14.09
N GLU A 243 6.73 10.47 14.80
CA GLU A 243 7.04 10.94 16.16
C GLU A 243 7.16 9.79 17.17
N SER A 244 6.29 8.78 17.04
CA SER A 244 6.16 7.73 18.05
C SER A 244 7.03 6.50 17.79
N TYR A 245 7.22 6.12 16.51
CA TYR A 245 7.77 4.81 16.15
C TYR A 245 8.88 4.85 15.10
N LYS A 246 9.30 6.05 14.65
CA LYS A 246 10.38 6.19 13.68
C LYS A 246 11.57 6.95 14.26
N GLU A 247 12.64 6.21 14.55
CA GLU A 247 13.85 6.81 15.10
C GLU A 247 14.90 7.17 14.03
N ARG A 248 14.83 6.54 12.85
CA ARG A 248 15.87 6.62 11.80
C ARG A 248 15.28 6.56 10.39
N GLY A 249 16.04 7.11 9.43
CA GLY A 249 15.68 7.14 8.00
C GLY A 249 14.86 8.37 7.61
N GLU A 250 14.54 8.50 6.32
CA GLU A 250 13.69 9.58 5.82
C GLU A 250 12.27 9.43 6.39
N PRO A 251 11.64 10.50 6.90
CA PRO A 251 10.31 10.43 7.50
C PRO A 251 9.28 9.88 6.50
N MET A 252 8.28 9.17 7.02
CA MET A 252 7.10 8.85 6.23
C MET A 252 6.37 10.15 5.93
N ALA A 253 6.01 10.42 4.69
CA ALA A 253 5.36 11.69 4.37
C ALA A 253 4.34 11.49 3.27
N ILE A 254 3.23 12.21 3.42
CA ILE A 254 2.29 12.46 2.34
C ILE A 254 2.53 13.91 1.92
N ARG A 255 2.94 14.10 0.67
CA ARG A 255 3.18 15.42 0.09
C ARG A 255 2.09 15.71 -0.92
N THR A 256 1.42 16.82 -0.72
CA THR A 256 0.39 17.35 -1.60
C THR A 256 0.95 18.51 -2.42
N PHE A 257 0.48 18.67 -3.65
CA PHE A 257 0.65 19.89 -4.43
C PHE A 257 -0.68 20.25 -5.09
N GLU A 258 -0.97 21.54 -5.15
CA GLU A 258 -2.21 22.05 -5.74
C GLU A 258 -2.15 21.95 -7.28
N ILE A 259 -3.17 21.34 -7.88
CA ILE A 259 -3.40 21.42 -9.31
C ILE A 259 -4.31 22.61 -9.55
N LEU A 260 -3.70 23.73 -9.94
CA LEU A 260 -4.40 24.97 -10.28
C LEU A 260 -5.15 24.85 -11.60
N ASP A 261 -6.28 25.54 -11.64
CA ASP A 261 -7.06 25.74 -12.84
C ASP A 261 -6.33 26.63 -13.85
N THR A 262 -5.63 25.96 -14.77
CA THR A 262 -4.91 26.57 -15.89
C THR A 262 -5.21 25.75 -17.14
N PRO A 263 -5.33 26.37 -18.33
CA PRO A 263 -5.72 25.66 -19.55
C PRO A 263 -4.86 24.43 -19.88
N ASP A 264 -3.55 24.51 -19.63
CA ASP A 264 -2.63 23.40 -19.87
C ASP A 264 -2.84 22.23 -18.88
N LYS A 265 -3.26 22.53 -17.64
CA LYS A 265 -3.54 21.51 -16.62
C LYS A 265 -4.95 20.95 -16.75
N GLN A 266 -5.94 21.77 -17.14
CA GLN A 266 -7.28 21.33 -17.52
C GLN A 266 -7.20 20.32 -18.66
N ALA A 267 -6.56 20.67 -19.77
CA ALA A 267 -6.39 19.77 -20.91
C ALA A 267 -5.69 18.44 -20.54
N TRP A 268 -4.81 18.48 -19.55
CA TRP A 268 -4.12 17.28 -19.07
C TRP A 268 -4.98 16.43 -18.12
N VAL A 269 -5.76 17.06 -17.24
CA VAL A 269 -6.75 16.37 -16.38
C VAL A 269 -7.86 15.78 -17.24
N GLU A 270 -8.39 16.54 -18.20
CA GLU A 270 -9.34 16.05 -19.22
C GLU A 270 -8.80 14.81 -19.91
N ALA A 271 -7.56 14.84 -20.44
CA ALA A 271 -6.97 13.68 -21.09
C ALA A 271 -6.86 12.45 -20.16
N ALA A 272 -6.61 12.65 -18.86
CA ALA A 272 -6.50 11.57 -17.89
C ALA A 272 -7.87 11.05 -17.42
N VAL A 273 -8.87 11.93 -17.29
CA VAL A 273 -10.27 11.58 -17.00
C VAL A 273 -10.87 10.83 -18.18
N THR A 274 -10.70 11.33 -19.40
CA THR A 274 -11.09 10.66 -20.64
C THR A 274 -10.47 9.27 -20.73
N GLN A 275 -9.16 9.14 -20.49
CA GLN A 275 -8.50 7.82 -20.51
C GLN A 275 -9.06 6.85 -19.45
N THR A 276 -9.47 7.37 -18.28
CA THR A 276 -10.03 6.54 -17.20
C THR A 276 -11.46 6.11 -17.53
N LEU A 277 -12.28 7.03 -18.06
CA LEU A 277 -13.63 6.74 -18.54
C LEU A 277 -13.62 5.79 -19.73
N GLU A 278 -12.74 5.99 -20.71
CA GLU A 278 -12.54 5.07 -21.84
C GLU A 278 -12.24 3.66 -21.34
N LYS A 279 -11.36 3.54 -20.35
CA LYS A 279 -11.03 2.24 -19.79
C LYS A 279 -12.20 1.60 -19.03
N ALA A 280 -12.97 2.38 -18.27
CA ALA A 280 -14.15 1.88 -17.58
C ALA A 280 -15.22 1.42 -18.58
N VAL A 281 -15.46 2.20 -19.64
CA VAL A 281 -16.34 1.82 -20.76
C VAL A 281 -15.83 0.57 -21.45
N ASP A 282 -14.52 0.45 -21.68
CA ASP A 282 -13.91 -0.75 -22.27
C ASP A 282 -14.18 -1.99 -21.41
N ASP A 283 -13.95 -1.90 -20.09
CA ASP A 283 -14.15 -2.99 -19.14
C ASP A 283 -15.65 -3.39 -19.07
N ILE A 284 -16.59 -2.43 -19.07
CA ILE A 284 -18.05 -2.67 -19.03
C ILE A 284 -18.54 -3.31 -20.33
N VAL A 285 -18.10 -2.82 -21.49
CA VAL A 285 -18.50 -3.38 -22.78
C VAL A 285 -17.91 -4.77 -22.97
N GLU A 286 -16.68 -5.03 -22.51
CA GLU A 286 -16.11 -6.39 -22.51
C GLU A 286 -16.94 -7.35 -21.64
N GLU A 287 -17.31 -6.95 -20.42
CA GLU A 287 -18.15 -7.75 -19.51
C GLU A 287 -19.54 -8.04 -20.12
N ALA A 288 -20.13 -7.07 -20.83
CA ALA A 288 -21.43 -7.25 -21.47
C ALA A 288 -21.37 -8.08 -22.76
N LEU A 289 -20.28 -7.99 -23.52
CA LEU A 289 -20.04 -8.88 -24.67
C LEU A 289 -19.83 -10.33 -24.22
N ASP A 290 -19.20 -10.54 -23.06
CA ASP A 290 -19.08 -11.85 -22.42
C ASP A 290 -20.46 -12.39 -21.98
N ALA A 291 -21.32 -11.54 -21.40
CA ALA A 291 -22.69 -11.92 -21.02
C ALA A 291 -23.58 -12.25 -22.23
N PHE A 292 -23.40 -11.53 -23.35
CA PHE A 292 -24.06 -11.82 -24.62
C PHE A 292 -23.62 -13.17 -25.22
N ASP A 293 -22.32 -13.48 -25.17
CA ASP A 293 -21.77 -14.78 -25.61
C ASP A 293 -22.30 -15.95 -24.74
N GLU A 294 -22.77 -15.68 -23.51
CA GLU A 294 -23.41 -16.63 -22.60
C GLU A 294 -24.93 -16.82 -22.85
N GLY A 295 -25.52 -16.12 -23.83
CA GLY A 295 -26.88 -16.34 -24.32
C GLY A 295 -27.95 -15.40 -23.75
N GLU A 296 -27.56 -14.27 -23.16
CA GLU A 296 -28.46 -13.20 -22.72
C GLU A 296 -29.03 -12.41 -23.91
N ALA A 297 -30.22 -11.84 -23.77
CA ALA A 297 -30.85 -11.09 -24.86
C ALA A 297 -30.13 -9.75 -25.09
N ALA A 298 -29.78 -9.43 -26.35
CA ALA A 298 -29.04 -8.21 -26.71
C ALA A 298 -29.60 -6.92 -26.05
N ALA A 299 -30.93 -6.81 -25.96
CA ALA A 299 -31.58 -5.67 -25.34
C ALA A 299 -31.36 -5.56 -23.82
N GLU A 300 -31.30 -6.68 -23.09
CA GLU A 300 -31.05 -6.69 -21.65
C GLU A 300 -29.57 -6.37 -21.35
N ALA A 301 -28.65 -6.86 -22.18
CA ALA A 301 -27.24 -6.50 -22.12
C ALA A 301 -27.02 -4.99 -22.39
N VAL A 302 -27.68 -4.44 -23.41
CA VAL A 302 -27.62 -2.99 -23.75
C VAL A 302 -28.18 -2.12 -22.63
N ASP A 303 -29.30 -2.50 -22.01
CA ASP A 303 -29.89 -1.74 -20.90
C ASP A 303 -29.01 -1.78 -19.63
N ALA A 304 -28.34 -2.91 -19.36
CA ALA A 304 -27.38 -3.05 -18.26
C ALA A 304 -26.12 -2.19 -18.49
N ILE A 305 -25.54 -2.25 -19.70
CA ILE A 305 -24.41 -1.41 -20.10
C ILE A 305 -24.72 0.07 -19.86
N LYS A 306 -25.92 0.53 -20.25
CA LYS A 306 -26.31 1.93 -20.08
C LYS A 306 -26.48 2.33 -18.62
N ALA A 307 -27.04 1.45 -17.78
CA ALA A 307 -27.23 1.75 -16.37
C ALA A 307 -25.87 1.93 -15.67
N ASP A 308 -24.89 1.07 -15.98
CA ASP A 308 -23.57 1.08 -15.36
C ASP A 308 -22.68 2.20 -15.92
N ILE A 309 -22.68 2.43 -17.25
CA ILE A 309 -21.98 3.57 -17.87
C ILE A 309 -22.55 4.89 -17.35
N ASN A 310 -23.88 5.04 -17.29
CA ASN A 310 -24.46 6.29 -16.80
C ASN A 310 -24.20 6.50 -15.31
N ALA A 311 -24.19 5.44 -14.50
CA ALA A 311 -23.87 5.57 -13.07
C ALA A 311 -22.41 6.00 -12.86
N GLU A 312 -21.46 5.36 -13.55
CA GLU A 312 -20.03 5.64 -13.39
C GLU A 312 -19.61 6.95 -14.06
N ALA A 313 -20.18 7.27 -15.23
CA ALA A 313 -19.96 8.53 -15.90
C ALA A 313 -20.64 9.70 -15.18
N SER A 314 -21.85 9.53 -14.62
CA SER A 314 -22.49 10.60 -13.82
C SER A 314 -21.77 10.82 -12.50
N GLU A 315 -21.32 9.77 -11.81
CA GLU A 315 -20.55 9.93 -10.56
C GLU A 315 -19.19 10.60 -10.82
N THR A 316 -18.47 10.16 -11.87
CA THR A 316 -17.20 10.76 -12.26
C THR A 316 -17.42 12.19 -12.77
N ALA A 317 -18.34 12.41 -13.71
CA ALA A 317 -18.62 13.73 -14.27
C ALA A 317 -19.19 14.69 -13.22
N GLU A 318 -20.10 14.32 -12.32
CA GLU A 318 -20.58 15.24 -11.27
C GLU A 318 -19.47 15.70 -10.32
N ILE A 319 -18.50 14.82 -10.02
CA ILE A 319 -17.35 15.14 -9.16
C ILE A 319 -16.31 15.99 -9.91
N TYR A 320 -16.16 15.79 -11.22
CA TYR A 320 -15.21 16.53 -12.06
C TYR A 320 -15.81 17.75 -12.79
N ASN A 321 -17.12 17.88 -12.92
CA ASN A 321 -17.84 19.04 -13.47
C ASN A 321 -17.75 20.25 -12.52
N GLY A 322 -17.53 20.00 -11.22
CA GLY A 322 -17.11 21.06 -10.29
C GLY A 322 -15.67 21.54 -10.52
N LEU A 323 -14.88 20.82 -11.32
CA LEU A 323 -13.46 21.04 -11.57
C LEU A 323 -13.16 21.39 -13.05
N LEU A 324 -14.11 21.16 -13.96
CA LEU A 324 -14.03 21.34 -15.40
C LEU A 324 -15.43 21.71 -15.95
N ASP A 325 -15.52 22.65 -16.89
CA ASP A 325 -16.69 22.80 -17.81
C ASP A 325 -16.72 21.65 -18.86
N ALA A 326 -16.14 20.49 -18.57
CA ALA A 326 -15.86 19.45 -19.55
C ALA A 326 -17.11 18.61 -19.86
N GLU A 327 -17.75 18.94 -20.98
CA GLU A 327 -18.73 18.09 -21.65
C GLU A 327 -17.99 16.90 -22.31
N ILE A 328 -17.65 15.88 -21.52
CA ILE A 328 -17.00 14.66 -22.02
C ILE A 328 -18.06 13.80 -22.73
N SER A 329 -17.93 13.66 -24.05
CA SER A 329 -18.85 12.84 -24.84
C SER A 329 -18.50 11.36 -24.72
N ILE A 330 -19.38 10.59 -24.04
CA ILE A 330 -19.33 9.12 -23.97
C ILE A 330 -19.41 8.50 -25.38
N GLU A 331 -20.03 9.20 -26.32
CA GLU A 331 -20.13 8.81 -27.73
C GLU A 331 -18.76 8.62 -28.38
N ASP A 332 -17.83 9.54 -28.15
CA ASP A 332 -16.47 9.48 -28.71
C ASP A 332 -15.67 8.26 -28.22
N ALA A 333 -15.90 7.84 -26.97
CA ALA A 333 -15.26 6.66 -26.38
C ALA A 333 -15.84 5.37 -27.01
N LEU A 334 -17.17 5.29 -27.13
CA LEU A 334 -17.87 4.16 -27.76
C LEU A 334 -17.54 4.02 -29.25
N GLU A 335 -17.42 5.13 -29.99
CA GLU A 335 -17.02 5.12 -31.40
C GLU A 335 -15.59 4.57 -31.59
N ARG A 336 -14.65 4.91 -30.71
CA ARG A 336 -13.27 4.36 -30.76
C ARG A 336 -13.22 2.87 -30.46
N GLN A 337 -14.12 2.39 -29.61
CA GLN A 337 -14.22 0.97 -29.30
C GLN A 337 -14.85 0.19 -30.46
N LYS A 338 -15.87 0.76 -31.10
CA LYS A 338 -16.47 0.23 -32.33
C LYS A 338 -15.42 -0.03 -33.41
N GLU A 339 -14.47 0.89 -33.59
CA GLU A 339 -13.37 0.73 -34.57
C GLU A 339 -12.42 -0.44 -34.26
N GLN A 340 -12.40 -0.93 -33.01
CA GLN A 340 -11.54 -2.02 -32.56
C GLN A 340 -12.21 -3.39 -32.59
N LEU A 341 -13.54 -3.44 -32.72
CA LEU A 341 -14.30 -4.68 -32.82
C LEU A 341 -14.26 -5.25 -34.25
N SER A 342 -14.04 -6.56 -34.38
CA SER A 342 -13.97 -7.24 -35.68
C SER A 342 -15.24 -8.00 -36.08
N ASP A 343 -16.24 -8.00 -35.20
CA ASP A 343 -17.46 -8.81 -35.34
C ASP A 343 -18.68 -7.91 -35.62
N ASP A 344 -19.39 -8.20 -36.71
CA ASP A 344 -20.49 -7.38 -37.20
C ASP A 344 -21.67 -7.35 -36.20
N GLU A 345 -21.92 -8.45 -35.47
CA GLU A 345 -22.99 -8.53 -34.45
C GLU A 345 -22.64 -7.76 -33.17
N LYS A 346 -21.35 -7.72 -32.79
CA LYS A 346 -20.86 -6.93 -31.64
C LYS A 346 -20.79 -5.44 -31.97
N THR A 347 -20.53 -5.11 -33.24
CA THR A 347 -20.57 -3.74 -33.77
C THR A 347 -22.00 -3.18 -33.73
N GLU A 348 -23.01 -4.00 -34.01
CA GLU A 348 -24.43 -3.62 -33.95
C GLU A 348 -24.88 -3.27 -32.53
N ILE A 349 -24.39 -3.98 -31.51
CA ILE A 349 -24.66 -3.68 -30.09
C ILE A 349 -24.08 -2.31 -29.70
N VAL A 350 -22.84 -2.02 -30.09
CA VAL A 350 -22.21 -0.71 -29.84
C VAL A 350 -22.92 0.40 -30.62
N ASP A 351 -23.38 0.12 -31.85
CA ASP A 351 -24.18 1.05 -32.66
C ASP A 351 -25.54 1.35 -32.05
N ASP A 352 -26.20 0.37 -31.46
CA ASP A 352 -27.47 0.56 -30.75
C ASP A 352 -27.29 1.38 -29.47
N VAL A 353 -26.16 1.25 -28.78
CA VAL A 353 -25.81 2.09 -27.62
C VAL A 353 -25.51 3.52 -28.05
N ILE A 354 -24.69 3.74 -29.09
CA ILE A 354 -24.35 5.06 -29.64
C ILE A 354 -25.61 5.78 -30.14
N ALA A 355 -26.44 5.11 -30.94
CA ALA A 355 -27.65 5.70 -31.52
C ALA A 355 -28.66 6.16 -30.45
N GLN A 356 -28.67 5.52 -29.28
CA GLN A 356 -29.54 5.85 -28.16
C GLN A 356 -28.85 6.69 -27.07
N ALA A 357 -27.56 6.98 -27.19
CA ALA A 357 -26.77 7.82 -26.28
C ALA A 357 -26.76 9.31 -26.69
N ASN A 358 -27.46 9.70 -27.76
CA ASN A 358 -27.67 11.11 -28.14
C ASN A 358 -28.32 11.86 -26.96
N LEU A 359 -27.49 12.59 -26.22
CA LEU A 359 -27.87 13.39 -25.04
C LEU A 359 -28.78 14.59 -25.37
N ASP A 360 -29.02 14.89 -26.65
CA ASP A 360 -29.94 15.96 -27.10
C ASP A 360 -31.43 15.65 -26.87
N ASP A 361 -31.81 14.40 -26.53
CA ASP A 361 -33.21 14.06 -26.22
C ASP A 361 -33.62 14.37 -24.76
N PHE A 362 -32.74 15.02 -23.98
CA PHE A 362 -33.00 15.39 -22.59
C PHE A 362 -33.57 16.81 -22.37
N GLU A 363 -33.82 17.60 -23.43
CA GLU A 363 -34.52 18.89 -23.36
C GLU A 363 -35.89 18.88 -24.09
N ALA A 364 -36.82 18.00 -23.71
CA ALA A 364 -38.24 18.19 -24.05
C ALA A 364 -39.17 17.32 -23.20
N ASP A 365 -39.37 17.65 -21.92
CA ASP A 365 -40.58 17.19 -21.20
C ASP A 365 -40.97 18.10 -20.03
N ASP A 366 -40.77 19.43 -20.17
CA ASP A 366 -41.21 20.40 -19.14
C ASP A 366 -42.07 21.57 -19.67
N ASP A 367 -42.79 21.38 -20.78
CA ASP A 367 -43.76 22.37 -21.27
C ASP A 367 -45.05 21.74 -21.78
N GLU A 368 -45.94 21.33 -20.85
CA GLU A 368 -47.39 21.35 -21.09
C GLU A 368 -48.18 21.40 -19.76
N ALA A 369 -47.98 22.47 -18.98
CA ALA A 369 -48.98 22.88 -17.98
C ALA A 369 -49.96 23.87 -18.63
N GLU A 370 -51.14 23.37 -19.03
CA GLU A 370 -52.23 24.20 -19.53
C GLU A 370 -52.59 25.33 -18.54
N PRO A 371 -52.91 26.54 -19.03
CA PRO A 371 -53.37 27.63 -18.18
C PRO A 371 -54.84 27.37 -17.78
N VAL A 372 -55.09 27.20 -16.48
CA VAL A 372 -56.45 27.25 -15.95
C VAL A 372 -56.91 28.71 -15.94
N GLU A 373 -57.78 29.07 -16.88
CA GLU A 373 -58.52 30.34 -16.88
C GLU A 373 -59.50 30.43 -15.70
N ALA A 374 -59.43 31.59 -15.02
CA ALA A 374 -60.45 32.35 -14.28
C ALA A 374 -61.31 31.69 -13.18
#